data_AF-A0A3T0W1Y8-F1
#
_entry.id   AF-A0A3T0W1Y8-F1
#
_cell.length_a   1.000
_cell.length_b   1.000
_cell.length_c   1.000
_cell.angle_alpha   90.00
_cell.angle_beta   90.00
_cell.angle_gamma   90.00
#
_symmetry.space_group_name_H-M   'P 1'
#
loop_
_entity.id
_entity.type
_entity.pdbx_description
1 polymer ?
#
loop_
_entity_poly.entity_id
_entity_poly.type
_entity_poly.pdbx_seq_one_letter_code
_entity_poly.pdbx_strand_id
1 'polypeptide(L)'
;MPGHNVGGNKETSMQKVIALVIITLISAFAKSSSRDLSPEEIAYLDIKQLAEAVELYHREFGSYPTNEQGLGVLAQEVLISKSCPCKKEKIINDLPEDPWGRDYLYLSPGKNNPEGFDIWTYGKDGLPGGTGANRGCGNWGELECGLKEQHGFQALFILLILTGFGVGLPPYIAGVFLAYRKGNSIEKSLVGYHLGVLCYFVLLVFLLAVASVIL
;
A
#
# COMPACT_ATOMS: atom_id res chain seq x y z
N MET A 1 -6.29 45.77 31.04
CA MET A 1 -6.34 44.30 30.89
C MET A 1 -5.51 43.93 29.67
N PRO A 2 -4.49 43.05 29.76
CA PRO A 2 -3.63 42.72 28.63
C PRO A 2 -4.30 41.69 27.73
N GLY A 3 -4.41 41.99 26.44
CA GLY A 3 -4.93 41.09 25.41
C GLY A 3 -3.86 40.12 24.92
N HIS A 4 -4.27 38.85 24.81
CA HIS A 4 -3.50 37.67 24.44
C HIS A 4 -2.60 37.85 23.20
N ASN A 5 -1.36 37.38 23.32
CA ASN A 5 -0.49 36.98 22.21
C ASN A 5 -1.19 35.90 21.37
N VAL A 6 -1.43 36.16 20.09
CA VAL A 6 -1.62 35.11 19.09
C VAL A 6 -0.37 35.10 18.22
N GLY A 7 0.57 34.21 18.58
CA GLY A 7 1.69 33.86 17.74
C GLY A 7 1.17 33.23 16.45
N GLY A 8 0.99 34.05 15.42
CA GLY A 8 0.72 33.58 14.08
C GLY A 8 1.95 32.83 13.57
N ASN A 9 1.85 31.50 13.50
CA ASN A 9 2.87 30.64 12.92
C ASN A 9 3.11 31.09 11.46
N LYS A 10 4.20 31.83 11.26
CA LYS A 10 4.75 32.16 9.94
C LYS A 10 5.39 30.90 9.36
N GLU A 11 4.59 29.89 9.05
CA GLU A 11 5.04 28.89 8.10
C GLU A 11 5.31 29.60 6.79
N THR A 12 6.59 29.68 6.44
CA THR A 12 7.11 30.45 5.32
C THR A 12 6.33 30.10 4.05
N SER A 13 5.82 31.09 3.32
CA SER A 13 5.05 30.90 2.08
C SER A 13 5.72 29.94 1.09
N MET A 14 7.05 29.85 1.16
CA MET A 14 7.90 28.90 0.44
C MET A 14 7.59 27.42 0.75
N GLN A 15 7.39 27.04 2.01
CA GLN A 15 7.07 25.65 2.40
C GLN A 15 5.74 25.18 1.78
N LYS A 16 4.75 26.07 1.70
CA LYS A 16 3.45 25.78 1.08
C LYS A 16 3.57 25.58 -0.43
N VAL A 17 4.37 26.39 -1.10
CA VAL A 17 4.64 26.25 -2.55
C VAL A 17 5.35 24.93 -2.84
N ILE A 18 6.35 24.56 -2.03
CA ILE A 18 7.09 23.31 -2.19
C ILE A 18 6.16 22.09 -1.99
N ALA A 19 5.31 22.11 -0.97
CA ALA A 19 4.33 21.05 -0.74
C ALA A 19 3.38 20.88 -1.94
N LEU A 20 2.87 21.98 -2.51
CA LEU A 20 1.99 21.94 -3.68
C LEU A 20 2.69 21.38 -4.92
N VAL A 21 3.96 21.72 -5.13
CA VAL A 21 4.76 21.17 -6.25
C VAL A 21 4.98 19.67 -6.07
N ILE A 22 5.30 19.21 -4.86
CA ILE A 22 5.48 17.78 -4.57
C ILE A 22 4.17 17.01 -4.78
N ILE A 23 3.04 17.52 -4.27
CA ILE A 23 1.72 16.89 -4.45
C ILE A 23 1.36 16.80 -5.93
N THR A 24 1.62 17.85 -6.71
CA THR A 24 1.31 17.88 -8.15
C THR A 24 2.19 16.90 -8.92
N LEU A 25 3.48 16.79 -8.57
CA LEU A 25 4.40 15.82 -9.15
C LEU A 25 3.98 14.38 -8.83
N ILE A 26 3.69 14.07 -7.56
CA ILE A 26 3.21 12.73 -7.16
C ILE A 26 1.92 12.39 -7.91
N SER A 27 1.00 13.34 -8.04
CA SER A 27 -0.27 13.16 -8.76
C SER A 27 -0.08 12.91 -10.26
N ALA A 28 0.96 13.49 -10.88
CA ALA A 28 1.27 13.26 -12.28
C ALA A 28 1.83 11.85 -12.56
N PHE A 29 2.51 11.26 -11.57
CA PHE A 29 3.05 9.90 -11.64
C PHE A 29 2.08 8.82 -11.15
N ALA A 30 0.99 9.19 -10.48
CA ALA A 30 -0.14 8.30 -10.19
C ALA A 30 -0.94 7.91 -11.45
N LYS A 31 -0.36 8.11 -12.64
CA LYS A 31 -0.92 7.61 -13.89
C LYS A 31 -0.71 6.11 -13.91
N SER A 32 -1.69 5.42 -13.32
CA SER A 32 -1.95 3.99 -13.45
C SER A 32 -1.51 3.53 -14.83
N SER A 33 -0.42 2.77 -14.86
CA SER A 33 -0.05 1.97 -16.01
C SER A 33 -1.22 1.01 -16.20
N SER A 34 -2.15 1.36 -17.09
CA SER A 34 -3.19 0.47 -17.60
C SER A 34 -2.51 -0.60 -18.47
N ARG A 35 -1.67 -1.43 -17.83
CA ARG A 35 -1.30 -2.73 -18.36
C ARG A 35 -2.49 -3.63 -18.04
N ASP A 36 -2.90 -4.41 -19.03
CA ASP A 36 -3.89 -5.45 -18.82
C ASP A 36 -3.34 -6.41 -17.77
N LEU A 37 -4.07 -6.57 -16.67
CA LEU A 37 -3.70 -7.51 -15.62
C LEU A 37 -3.77 -8.93 -16.19
N SER A 38 -2.78 -9.74 -15.86
CA SER A 38 -2.85 -11.17 -16.13
C SER A 38 -4.02 -11.81 -15.37
N PRO A 39 -4.60 -12.92 -15.88
CA PRO A 39 -5.63 -13.66 -15.15
C PRO A 39 -5.19 -13.98 -13.71
N GLU A 40 -3.95 -14.37 -13.49
CA GLU A 40 -3.42 -14.69 -12.17
C GLU A 40 -3.38 -13.46 -11.23
N GLU A 41 -3.07 -12.27 -11.75
CA GLU A 41 -3.12 -11.02 -10.98
C GLU A 41 -4.56 -10.62 -10.63
N ILE A 42 -5.50 -10.79 -11.55
CA ILE A 42 -6.93 -10.56 -11.29
C ILE A 42 -7.39 -11.51 -10.18
N ALA A 43 -7.07 -12.81 -10.31
CA ALA A 43 -7.46 -13.80 -9.31
C ALA A 43 -6.92 -13.48 -7.92
N TYR A 44 -5.67 -13.00 -7.83
CA TYR A 44 -5.07 -12.59 -6.58
C TYR A 44 -5.81 -11.41 -5.93
N LEU A 45 -6.12 -10.38 -6.71
CA LEU A 45 -6.82 -9.19 -6.22
C LEU A 45 -8.22 -9.54 -5.72
N ASP A 46 -8.94 -10.38 -6.45
CA ASP A 46 -10.27 -10.84 -6.08
C ASP A 46 -10.24 -11.66 -4.78
N ILE A 47 -9.31 -12.61 -4.65
CA ILE A 47 -9.13 -13.40 -3.42
C ILE A 47 -8.82 -12.49 -2.23
N LYS A 48 -7.96 -11.48 -2.42
CA LYS A 48 -7.64 -10.53 -1.37
C LYS A 48 -8.86 -9.71 -0.95
N GLN A 49 -9.63 -9.20 -1.90
CA GLN A 49 -10.86 -8.46 -1.62
C GLN A 49 -11.88 -9.34 -0.89
N LEU A 50 -12.06 -10.59 -1.33
CA LEU A 50 -12.95 -11.56 -0.70
C LEU A 50 -12.49 -11.89 0.72
N ALA A 51 -11.18 -12.07 0.95
CA ALA A 51 -10.63 -12.30 2.28
C ALA A 51 -10.90 -11.12 3.23
N GLU A 52 -10.68 -9.88 2.77
CA GLU A 52 -10.99 -8.67 3.55
C GLU A 52 -12.49 -8.58 3.88
N ALA A 53 -13.37 -8.97 2.94
CA ALA A 53 -14.82 -9.01 3.17
C ALA A 53 -15.23 -10.07 4.21
N VAL A 54 -14.61 -11.26 4.18
CA VAL A 54 -14.84 -12.32 5.17
C VAL A 54 -14.35 -11.89 6.56
N GLU A 55 -13.21 -11.21 6.65
CA GLU A 55 -12.71 -10.65 7.90
C GLU A 55 -13.63 -9.56 8.46
N LEU A 56 -14.21 -8.72 7.60
CA LEU A 56 -15.20 -7.74 8.01
C LEU A 56 -16.47 -8.44 8.54
N TYR A 57 -16.93 -9.50 7.87
CA TYR A 57 -18.05 -10.31 8.36
C TYR A 57 -17.73 -10.88 9.76
N HIS A 58 -16.54 -11.46 9.96
CA HIS A 58 -16.14 -11.97 11.27
C HIS A 58 -16.13 -10.89 12.35
N ARG A 59 -15.66 -9.67 12.03
CA ARG A 59 -15.65 -8.54 12.96
C ARG A 59 -17.04 -8.10 13.41
N GLU A 60 -17.99 -8.05 12.48
CA GLU A 60 -19.35 -7.56 12.76
C GLU A 60 -20.23 -8.62 13.43
N PHE A 61 -20.09 -9.89 13.03
CA PHE A 61 -20.94 -10.99 13.49
C PHE A 61 -20.29 -11.90 14.53
N GLY A 62 -18.96 -11.81 14.71
CA GLY A 62 -18.20 -12.60 15.67
C GLY A 62 -17.81 -14.00 15.17
N SER A 63 -18.15 -14.37 13.94
CA SER A 63 -17.85 -15.68 13.35
C SER A 63 -17.68 -15.56 11.83
N TYR A 64 -16.84 -16.37 11.21
CA TYR A 64 -16.77 -16.47 9.75
C TYR A 64 -18.07 -17.06 9.15
N PRO A 65 -18.37 -16.81 7.86
CA PRO A 65 -19.47 -17.48 7.16
C PRO A 65 -19.35 -19.01 7.24
N THR A 66 -20.46 -19.71 7.40
CA THR A 66 -20.46 -21.19 7.36
C THR A 66 -20.23 -21.70 5.94
N ASN A 67 -19.84 -22.97 5.79
CA ASN A 67 -19.65 -23.57 4.45
C ASN A 67 -20.93 -23.63 3.62
N GLU A 68 -22.10 -23.63 4.28
CA GLU A 68 -23.41 -23.60 3.63
C GLU A 68 -23.79 -22.18 3.17
N GLN A 69 -23.39 -21.17 3.93
CA GLN A 69 -23.54 -19.76 3.55
C GLN A 69 -22.56 -19.37 2.44
N GLY A 70 -21.33 -19.87 2.54
CA GLY A 70 -20.22 -19.59 1.63
C GLY A 70 -19.93 -18.10 1.50
N LEU A 71 -19.30 -17.72 0.39
CA LEU A 71 -19.07 -16.32 0.03
C LEU A 71 -20.37 -15.61 -0.40
N GLY A 72 -21.43 -16.37 -0.70
CA GLY A 72 -22.75 -15.89 -1.07
C GLY A 72 -23.33 -14.87 -0.09
N VAL A 73 -23.06 -15.04 1.21
CA VAL A 73 -23.57 -14.14 2.26
C VAL A 73 -22.99 -12.73 2.17
N LEU A 74 -21.81 -12.55 1.57
CA LEU A 74 -21.13 -11.26 1.50
C LEU A 74 -21.83 -10.29 0.54
N ALA A 75 -22.49 -10.81 -0.51
CA ALA A 75 -23.23 -10.03 -1.50
C ALA A 75 -24.73 -9.87 -1.15
N GLN A 76 -25.19 -10.47 -0.05
CA GLN A 76 -26.55 -10.32 0.44
C GLN A 76 -26.67 -9.09 1.35
N GLU A 77 -27.85 -8.47 1.36
CA GLU A 77 -28.16 -7.41 2.32
C GLU A 77 -28.29 -8.01 3.73
N VAL A 78 -27.19 -8.01 4.47
CA VAL A 78 -27.12 -8.47 5.85
C VAL A 78 -27.05 -7.29 6.81
N LEU A 79 -27.39 -7.52 8.07
CA LEU A 79 -27.29 -6.50 9.12
C LEU A 79 -25.83 -6.23 9.45
N ILE A 80 -25.20 -5.26 8.79
CA ILE A 80 -23.75 -5.02 8.90
C ILE A 80 -23.33 -4.61 10.31
N SER A 81 -24.23 -4.15 11.19
CA SER A 81 -23.84 -3.82 12.56
C SER A 81 -24.85 -4.29 13.60
N LYS A 82 -24.33 -5.00 14.60
CA LYS A 82 -25.08 -5.30 15.83
C LYS A 82 -25.50 -4.04 16.59
N SER A 83 -24.80 -2.91 16.38
CA SER A 83 -25.12 -1.62 17.01
C SER A 83 -26.23 -0.85 16.29
N CYS A 84 -26.53 -1.18 15.02
CA CYS A 84 -27.58 -0.52 14.24
C CYS A 84 -28.46 -1.57 13.54
N PRO A 85 -29.44 -2.17 14.25
CA PRO A 85 -30.26 -3.27 13.74
C PRO A 85 -31.13 -2.94 12.52
N CYS A 86 -31.19 -1.67 12.11
CA CYS A 86 -32.01 -1.21 11.00
C CYS A 86 -31.21 -1.00 9.70
N LYS A 87 -29.87 -1.00 9.77
CA LYS A 87 -29.01 -0.76 8.61
C LYS A 87 -28.64 -2.09 7.96
N LYS A 88 -29.26 -2.37 6.82
CA LYS A 88 -28.87 -3.48 5.94
C LYS A 88 -28.02 -2.92 4.83
N GLU A 89 -26.83 -3.46 4.68
CA GLU A 89 -25.90 -3.11 3.62
C GLU A 89 -25.27 -4.43 3.14
N LYS A 90 -24.75 -4.42 1.91
CA LYS A 90 -23.93 -5.54 1.42
C LYS A 90 -22.48 -5.28 1.81
N ILE A 91 -21.73 -6.33 2.11
CA ILE A 91 -20.29 -6.21 2.37
C ILE A 91 -19.54 -5.97 1.05
N ILE A 92 -19.94 -6.69 0.01
CA ILE A 92 -19.48 -6.49 -1.37
C ILE A 92 -20.69 -6.28 -2.29
N ASN A 93 -20.52 -5.51 -3.36
CA ASN A 93 -21.62 -5.20 -4.28
C ASN A 93 -22.14 -6.48 -4.97
N ASP A 94 -21.20 -7.23 -5.55
CA ASP A 94 -21.40 -8.48 -6.26
C ASP A 94 -20.22 -9.42 -6.00
N LEU A 95 -20.44 -10.72 -6.15
CA LEU A 95 -19.39 -11.73 -6.07
C LEU A 95 -18.61 -11.76 -7.39
N PRO A 96 -17.28 -11.58 -7.36
CA PRO A 96 -16.47 -11.78 -8.54
C PRO A 96 -16.42 -13.27 -8.89
N GLU A 97 -16.44 -13.56 -10.19
CA GLU A 97 -16.03 -14.87 -10.71
C GLU A 97 -14.52 -14.88 -10.92
N ASP A 98 -13.91 -16.05 -10.83
CA ASP A 98 -12.51 -16.21 -11.20
C ASP A 98 -12.28 -15.84 -12.69
N PRO A 99 -11.05 -15.51 -13.09
CA PRO A 99 -10.74 -15.10 -14.47
C PRO A 99 -11.07 -16.13 -15.55
N TRP A 100 -11.42 -17.35 -15.15
CA TRP A 100 -11.76 -18.46 -16.02
C TRP A 100 -13.26 -18.80 -15.95
N GLY A 101 -14.07 -17.95 -15.32
CA GLY A 101 -15.53 -18.02 -15.28
C GLY A 101 -16.10 -19.01 -14.27
N ARG A 102 -15.43 -19.20 -13.12
CA ARG A 102 -15.89 -20.10 -12.05
C ARG A 102 -15.95 -19.37 -10.72
N ASP A 103 -16.82 -19.83 -9.84
CA ASP A 103 -16.89 -19.32 -8.48
C ASP A 103 -15.62 -19.63 -7.68
N TYR A 104 -15.24 -18.69 -6.81
CA TYR A 104 -14.22 -18.93 -5.81
C TYR A 104 -14.68 -19.97 -4.79
N LEU A 105 -13.74 -20.81 -4.39
CA LEU A 105 -13.95 -21.86 -3.39
C LEU A 105 -13.67 -21.28 -2.01
N TYR A 106 -14.46 -21.70 -1.02
CA TYR A 106 -14.37 -21.23 0.35
C TYR A 106 -14.51 -22.39 1.34
N LEU A 107 -13.74 -22.33 2.43
CA LEU A 107 -13.83 -23.29 3.52
C LEU A 107 -13.53 -22.61 4.87
N SER A 108 -14.41 -22.79 5.85
CA SER A 108 -14.18 -22.44 7.25
C SER A 108 -14.67 -23.57 8.19
N PRO A 109 -13.86 -24.00 9.17
CA PRO A 109 -12.45 -23.65 9.37
C PRO A 109 -11.58 -24.10 8.19
N GLY A 110 -10.59 -23.29 7.83
CA GLY A 110 -9.70 -23.56 6.69
C GLY A 110 -8.88 -24.84 6.87
N LYS A 111 -8.57 -25.53 5.77
CA LYS A 111 -7.67 -26.68 5.79
C LYS A 111 -6.21 -26.23 5.94
N ASN A 112 -5.86 -25.11 5.30
CA ASN A 112 -4.54 -24.50 5.34
C ASN A 112 -4.45 -23.44 6.44
N ASN A 113 -5.58 -22.78 6.76
CA ASN A 113 -5.73 -21.86 7.88
C ASN A 113 -6.72 -22.42 8.94
N PRO A 114 -6.29 -23.29 9.88
CA PRO A 114 -7.18 -23.95 10.84
C PRO A 114 -7.94 -22.99 11.78
N GLU A 115 -7.33 -21.84 12.10
CA GLU A 115 -7.96 -20.81 12.95
C GLU A 115 -8.75 -19.77 12.16
N GLY A 116 -8.80 -19.89 10.83
CA GLY A 116 -9.40 -18.92 9.93
C GLY A 116 -10.23 -19.58 8.85
N PHE A 117 -9.95 -19.19 7.61
CA PHE A 117 -10.64 -19.66 6.43
C PHE A 117 -9.70 -19.75 5.23
N ASP A 118 -10.11 -20.57 4.26
CA ASP A 118 -9.42 -20.71 2.98
C ASP A 118 -10.32 -20.17 1.87
N ILE A 119 -9.78 -19.34 0.99
CA ILE A 119 -10.39 -18.91 -0.29
C ILE A 119 -9.41 -19.21 -1.41
N TRP A 120 -9.87 -19.88 -2.47
CA TRP A 120 -9.01 -20.20 -3.61
C TRP A 120 -9.74 -20.44 -4.94
N THR A 121 -8.97 -20.49 -6.01
CA THR A 121 -9.34 -21.03 -7.32
C THR A 121 -8.31 -22.07 -7.76
N TYR A 122 -8.72 -23.04 -8.58
CA TYR A 122 -7.83 -24.08 -9.12
C TYR A 122 -6.95 -23.61 -10.28
N GLY A 123 -7.06 -22.35 -10.73
CA GLY A 123 -6.28 -21.87 -11.86
C GLY A 123 -6.90 -22.31 -13.20
N LYS A 124 -6.19 -22.11 -14.31
CA LYS A 124 -6.79 -22.24 -15.66
C LYS A 124 -7.52 -23.55 -15.94
N ASP A 125 -6.95 -24.69 -15.56
CA ASP A 125 -7.51 -26.01 -15.86
C ASP A 125 -8.64 -26.44 -14.92
N GLY A 126 -8.84 -25.72 -13.81
CA GLY A 126 -9.88 -26.05 -12.84
C GLY A 126 -9.58 -27.29 -12.01
N LEU A 127 -8.35 -27.80 -12.02
CA LEU A 127 -7.96 -29.02 -11.33
C LEU A 127 -6.99 -28.77 -10.16
N PRO A 128 -7.05 -29.57 -9.09
CA PRO A 128 -6.09 -29.46 -8.00
C PRO A 128 -4.68 -29.87 -8.46
N GLY A 129 -3.66 -29.11 -8.01
CA GLY A 129 -2.25 -29.51 -8.15
C GLY A 129 -1.56 -29.15 -9.47
N GLY A 130 -2.15 -28.27 -10.30
CA GLY A 130 -1.51 -27.79 -11.54
C GLY A 130 -0.27 -26.92 -11.32
N THR A 131 0.44 -26.58 -12.41
CA THR A 131 1.67 -25.77 -12.41
C THR A 131 1.59 -24.61 -13.41
N GLY A 132 2.37 -23.54 -13.20
CA GLY A 132 2.32 -22.36 -14.07
C GLY A 132 0.93 -21.72 -14.05
N ALA A 133 0.35 -21.42 -15.22
CA ALA A 133 -1.01 -20.88 -15.33
C ALA A 133 -2.12 -21.84 -14.86
N ASN A 134 -1.81 -23.14 -14.74
CA ASN A 134 -2.72 -24.13 -14.17
C ASN A 134 -2.56 -24.26 -12.65
N ARG A 135 -1.58 -23.55 -12.06
CA ARG A 135 -1.45 -23.53 -10.61
C ARG A 135 -2.61 -22.71 -10.04
N GLY A 136 -3.27 -23.26 -9.04
CA GLY A 136 -4.28 -22.53 -8.29
C GLY A 136 -3.73 -21.31 -7.55
N CYS A 137 -4.66 -20.48 -7.10
CA CYS A 137 -4.47 -19.22 -6.41
C CYS A 137 -5.27 -19.24 -5.11
N GLY A 138 -4.71 -18.86 -3.96
CA GLY A 138 -5.37 -18.93 -2.66
C GLY A 138 -4.81 -17.96 -1.61
N ASN A 139 -5.54 -17.76 -0.51
CA ASN A 139 -5.16 -16.84 0.58
C ASN A 139 -4.16 -17.44 1.60
N TRP A 140 -3.34 -18.42 1.20
CA TRP A 140 -2.37 -19.05 2.09
C TRP A 140 -1.06 -19.39 1.38
N GLY A 141 0.04 -19.24 2.11
CA GLY A 141 1.36 -19.85 1.87
C GLY A 141 1.73 -20.10 0.40
N GLU A 142 1.88 -21.38 0.04
CA GLU A 142 2.41 -21.81 -1.27
C GLU A 142 1.52 -21.44 -2.48
N LEU A 143 0.27 -21.05 -2.22
CA LEU A 143 -0.74 -20.69 -3.22
C LEU A 143 -0.96 -19.18 -3.37
N GLU A 144 -0.08 -18.33 -2.83
CA GLU A 144 -0.09 -16.86 -3.04
C GLU A 144 0.19 -16.48 -4.52
N CYS A 145 -0.72 -16.90 -5.41
CA CYS A 145 -0.89 -16.57 -6.82
C CYS A 145 0.34 -16.48 -7.73
N GLY A 146 1.50 -17.00 -7.32
CA GLY A 146 2.75 -16.83 -8.06
C GLY A 146 3.21 -15.37 -8.21
N LEU A 147 2.57 -14.42 -7.52
CA LEU A 147 2.99 -13.03 -7.50
C LEU A 147 4.17 -12.92 -6.54
N LYS A 148 5.37 -12.98 -7.11
CA LYS A 148 6.60 -12.73 -6.40
C LYS A 148 6.48 -11.36 -5.73
N GLU A 149 6.51 -11.31 -4.39
CA GLU A 149 6.50 -10.07 -3.65
C GLU A 149 7.47 -9.07 -4.29
N GLN A 150 6.96 -7.90 -4.69
CA GLN A 150 7.74 -6.81 -5.26
C GLN A 150 8.55 -6.13 -4.13
N HIS A 151 9.44 -6.89 -3.47
CA HIS A 151 10.44 -6.38 -2.54
C HIS A 151 11.45 -5.43 -3.21
N GLY A 152 11.40 -5.28 -4.55
CA GLY A 152 12.28 -4.42 -5.32
C GLY A 152 12.28 -2.96 -4.86
N PHE A 153 11.12 -2.44 -4.41
CA PHE A 153 11.03 -1.07 -3.90
C PHE A 153 11.69 -0.92 -2.51
N GLN A 154 11.51 -1.90 -1.62
CA GLN A 154 12.09 -1.89 -0.27
C GLN A 154 13.61 -1.97 -0.31
N ALA A 155 14.18 -2.82 -1.16
CA ALA A 155 15.64 -2.96 -1.30
C ALA A 155 16.29 -1.69 -1.88
N LEU A 156 15.64 -1.05 -2.87
CA LEU A 156 16.11 0.22 -3.42
C LEU A 156 16.04 1.34 -2.38
N PHE A 157 14.98 1.37 -1.57
CA PHE A 157 14.82 2.34 -0.48
C PHE A 157 15.92 2.18 0.58
N ILE A 158 16.22 0.94 0.99
CA ILE A 158 17.32 0.64 1.93
C ILE A 158 18.68 1.04 1.36
N LEU A 159 18.96 0.72 0.08
CA LEU A 159 20.21 1.10 -0.59
C LEU A 159 20.35 2.63 -0.69
N LEU A 160 19.27 3.34 -1.02
CA LEU A 160 19.25 4.80 -1.08
C LEU A 160 19.42 5.44 0.29
N ILE A 161 18.83 4.87 1.35
CA ILE A 161 19.06 5.31 2.73
C ILE A 161 20.54 5.12 3.11
N LEU A 162 21.12 3.95 2.83
CA LEU A 162 22.52 3.64 3.17
C LEU A 162 23.51 4.53 2.40
N THR A 163 23.28 4.76 1.11
CA THR A 163 24.11 5.63 0.27
C THR A 163 23.89 7.11 0.55
N GLY A 164 22.64 7.54 0.80
CA GLY A 164 22.29 8.93 1.13
C GLY A 164 22.84 9.37 2.48
N PHE A 165 22.73 8.54 3.52
CA PHE A 165 23.37 8.81 4.81
C PHE A 165 24.90 8.69 4.73
N GLY A 166 25.41 7.69 4.01
CA GLY A 166 26.85 7.44 3.90
C GLY A 166 27.61 8.52 3.14
N VAL A 167 27.03 9.09 2.08
CA VAL A 167 27.70 10.07 1.20
C VAL A 167 27.31 11.51 1.54
N GLY A 168 26.09 11.77 2.02
CA GLY A 168 25.60 13.12 2.30
C GLY A 168 26.00 13.67 3.67
N LEU A 169 26.04 12.82 4.70
CA LEU A 169 26.26 13.25 6.09
C LEU A 169 27.73 13.67 6.39
N PRO A 170 28.78 13.01 5.88
CA PRO A 170 30.15 13.41 6.16
C PRO A 170 30.56 14.77 5.53
N PRO A 171 30.26 15.08 4.26
CA PRO A 171 30.48 16.42 3.68
C PRO A 171 29.61 17.49 4.36
N TYR A 172 28.42 17.12 4.85
CA TYR A 172 27.55 18.00 5.64
C TYR A 172 28.21 18.46 6.93
N ILE A 173 28.68 17.52 7.75
CA ILE A 173 29.33 17.82 9.02
C ILE A 173 30.60 18.65 8.77
N ALA A 174 31.37 18.30 7.74
CA ALA A 174 32.58 19.04 7.36
C ALA A 174 32.27 20.47 6.88
N GLY A 175 31.27 20.65 6.00
CA GLY A 175 30.88 21.96 5.47
C GLY A 175 30.35 22.91 6.54
N VAL A 176 29.48 22.40 7.43
CA VAL A 176 28.95 23.17 8.57
C VAL A 176 30.08 23.55 9.54
N PHE A 177 30.99 22.61 9.83
CA PHE A 177 32.15 22.85 10.68
C PHE A 177 33.10 23.91 10.11
N LEU A 178 33.38 23.87 8.80
CA LEU A 178 34.23 24.85 8.12
C LEU A 178 33.57 26.23 8.04
N ALA A 179 32.27 26.30 7.76
CA ALA A 179 31.52 27.56 7.73
C ALA A 179 31.39 28.19 9.12
N TYR A 180 31.15 27.38 10.17
CA TYR A 180 31.18 27.81 11.56
C TYR A 180 32.54 28.42 11.94
N ARG A 181 33.64 27.75 11.56
CA ARG A 181 35.01 28.21 11.82
C ARG A 181 35.36 29.54 11.13
N LYS A 182 34.73 29.87 10.01
CA LYS A 182 35.03 31.08 9.22
C LYS A 182 34.18 32.29 9.62
N GLY A 183 32.96 32.07 10.11
CA GLY A 183 31.99 33.15 10.36
C GLY A 183 31.51 33.30 11.81
N ASN A 184 31.85 32.37 12.72
CA ASN A 184 31.36 32.31 14.11
C ASN A 184 29.82 32.42 14.26
N SER A 185 29.05 32.11 13.21
CA SER A 185 27.59 32.24 13.19
C SER A 185 26.95 31.02 12.55
N ILE A 186 26.17 30.28 13.36
CA ILE A 186 25.53 29.02 12.98
C ILE A 186 24.33 29.27 12.05
N GLU A 187 23.58 30.36 12.26
CA GLU A 187 22.35 30.65 11.50
C GLU A 187 22.59 30.83 10.00
N LYS A 188 23.64 31.56 9.60
CA LYS A 188 23.97 31.79 8.18
C LYS A 188 24.45 30.52 7.47
N SER A 189 25.03 29.58 8.23
CA SER A 189 25.47 28.27 7.74
C SER A 189 24.28 27.32 7.52
N LEU A 190 23.26 27.41 8.38
CA LEU A 190 22.07 26.56 8.33
C LEU A 190 21.17 26.88 7.10
N VAL A 191 21.02 28.15 6.74
CA VAL A 191 20.08 28.59 5.68
C VAL A 191 20.46 28.10 4.28
N GLY A 192 21.74 28.14 3.91
CA GLY A 192 22.21 27.65 2.61
C GLY A 192 22.07 26.13 2.46
N TYR A 193 22.08 25.40 3.58
CA TYR A 193 22.07 23.93 3.61
C TYR A 193 20.66 23.33 3.55
N HIS A 194 19.66 23.96 4.19
CA HIS A 194 18.25 23.54 4.04
C HIS A 194 17.81 23.52 2.57
N LEU A 195 18.33 24.42 1.74
CA LEU A 195 18.05 24.45 0.30
C LEU A 195 18.67 23.26 -0.44
N GLY A 196 19.87 22.82 -0.05
CA GLY A 196 20.56 21.67 -0.66
C GLY A 196 19.91 20.33 -0.33
N VAL A 197 19.52 20.13 0.93
CA VAL A 197 18.77 18.93 1.36
C VAL A 197 17.42 18.86 0.63
N LEU A 198 16.74 20.00 0.50
CA LEU A 198 15.48 20.08 -0.22
C LEU A 198 15.66 19.75 -1.71
N CYS A 199 16.75 20.20 -2.34
CA CYS A 199 17.10 19.83 -3.71
C CYS A 199 17.37 18.32 -3.88
N TYR A 200 18.06 17.71 -2.91
CA TYR A 200 18.29 16.26 -2.90
C TYR A 200 16.99 15.46 -2.76
N PHE A 201 16.11 15.83 -1.84
CA PHE A 201 14.81 15.17 -1.69
C PHE A 201 13.94 15.31 -2.93
N VAL A 202 13.95 16.47 -3.59
CA VAL A 202 13.23 16.68 -4.86
C VAL A 202 13.80 15.79 -5.98
N LEU A 203 15.13 15.72 -6.10
CA LEU A 203 15.79 14.83 -7.08
C LEU A 203 15.54 13.35 -6.79
N LEU A 204 15.54 12.95 -5.51
CA LEU A 204 15.25 11.59 -5.08
C LEU A 204 13.80 11.18 -5.44
N VAL A 205 12.83 12.04 -5.13
CA VAL A 205 11.42 11.81 -5.51
C VAL A 205 11.28 11.73 -7.02
N PHE A 206 11.97 12.57 -7.78
CA PHE A 206 11.97 12.53 -9.24
C PHE A 206 12.57 11.23 -9.79
N LEU A 207 13.72 10.79 -9.28
CA LEU A 207 14.37 9.55 -9.72
C LEU A 207 13.54 8.30 -9.38
N LEU A 208 12.93 8.26 -8.19
CA LEU A 208 12.02 7.19 -7.79
C LEU A 208 10.80 7.13 -8.72
N ALA A 209 10.24 8.28 -9.08
CA ALA A 209 9.11 8.39 -9.99
C ALA A 209 9.45 7.93 -11.42
N VAL A 210 10.65 8.26 -11.92
CA VAL A 210 11.13 7.76 -13.22
C VAL A 210 11.35 6.24 -13.18
N ALA A 211 11.94 5.71 -12.10
CA ALA A 211 12.16 4.27 -11.95
C ALA A 211 10.85 3.48 -11.95
N SER A 212 9.78 3.99 -11.32
CA SER A 212 8.45 3.35 -11.29
C SER A 212 7.73 3.33 -12.64
N VAL A 213 8.17 4.12 -13.63
CA VAL A 213 7.58 4.11 -14.99
C VAL A 213 8.30 3.11 -15.89
N ILE A 214 9.57 2.81 -15.60
CA ILE A 214 10.43 1.98 -16.45
C ILE A 214 10.33 0.49 -16.11
N LEU A 215 10.06 0.13 -14.85
CA LEU A 215 9.72 -1.24 -14.42
C LEU A 215 8.20 -1.46 -14.57
#